data_AF-A0A1X7TGL7-F1
#
_entry.id   AF-A0A1X7TGL7-F1
#
_cell.length_a   1.000
_cell.length_b   1.000
_cell.length_c   1.000
_cell.angle_alpha   90.00
_cell.angle_beta   90.00
_cell.angle_gamma   90.00
#
_symmetry.space_group_name_H-M   'P 1'
#
loop_
_entity.id
_entity.type
_entity.pdbx_description
1 polymer ?
#
loop_
_entity_poly.entity_id
_entity_poly.type
_entity_poly.pdbx_seq_one_letter_code
_entity_poly.pdbx_strand_id
1 'polypeptide(L)'
;MRQEPNLLQEYDKSIKDHIENDIIVVEDPDILEGECVQYLPHHAVVGRDKQTTKLCVVSDASAKSSGPSLNDCLRVGSKFNQRILEILIRFRCHNNSFIADVEKAFLMVQVHVRDRDVLHFLLVANPFQDPLSIKVFPFKWVTFGVTASPFLLNATLRYHIEGFKEDNCRQVIALHLCR
;
A
#
# COMPACT_ATOMS: atom_id res chain seq x y z
N MET A 1 16.48 -9.05 11.00
CA MET A 1 17.15 -7.88 10.40
C MET A 1 18.48 -7.51 11.04
N ARG A 2 18.68 -7.49 12.38
CA ARG A 2 20.01 -7.18 12.96
C ARG A 2 21.15 -8.12 12.52
N GLN A 3 20.81 -9.37 12.18
CA GLN A 3 21.77 -10.35 11.67
C GLN A 3 22.15 -10.11 10.19
N GLU A 4 21.47 -9.21 9.49
CA GLU A 4 21.69 -8.86 8.08
C GLU A 4 21.86 -7.34 7.95
N PRO A 5 23.07 -6.80 8.15
CA PRO A 5 23.30 -5.36 8.24
C PRO A 5 22.96 -4.62 6.93
N ASN A 6 23.20 -5.24 5.78
CA ASN A 6 22.85 -4.67 4.47
C ASN A 6 21.33 -4.52 4.31
N LEU A 7 20.58 -5.54 4.70
CA LEU A 7 19.11 -5.51 4.66
C LEU A 7 18.54 -4.43 5.61
N LEU A 8 19.15 -4.28 6.79
CA LEU A 8 18.77 -3.24 7.74
C LEU A 8 19.02 -1.82 7.19
N GLN A 9 20.13 -1.61 6.49
CA GLN A 9 20.44 -0.33 5.84
C GLN A 9 19.45 -0.02 4.70
N GLU A 10 19.14 -0.99 3.84
CA GLU A 10 18.14 -0.81 2.78
C GLU A 10 16.74 -0.55 3.33
N TYR A 11 16.38 -1.24 4.40
CA TYR A 11 15.11 -1.04 5.11
C TYR A 11 15.03 0.37 5.71
N ASP A 12 16.05 0.79 6.46
CA ASP A 12 16.13 2.14 7.05
C ASP A 12 16.06 3.23 5.98
N LYS A 13 16.76 3.04 4.86
CA LYS A 13 16.67 3.93 3.69
C LYS A 13 15.25 4.00 3.14
N SER A 14 14.58 2.86 2.92
CA SER A 14 13.21 2.83 2.41
C SER A 14 12.23 3.56 3.35
N ILE A 15 12.40 3.43 4.66
CA ILE A 15 11.54 4.12 5.63
C ILE A 15 11.79 5.63 5.61
N LYS A 16 13.05 6.07 5.55
CA LYS A 16 13.39 7.49 5.41
C LYS A 16 12.81 8.08 4.13
N ASP A 17 12.94 7.37 3.00
CA ASP A 17 12.32 7.77 1.74
C ASP A 17 10.80 7.93 1.89
N HIS A 18 10.13 7.03 2.62
CA HIS A 18 8.70 7.16 2.89
C HIS A 18 8.36 8.36 3.79
N ILE A 19 9.19 8.70 4.76
CA ILE A 19 9.00 9.90 5.61
C ILE A 19 9.19 11.18 4.77
N GLU A 20 10.25 11.25 3.96
CA GLU A 20 10.54 12.40 3.10
C GLU A 20 9.44 12.66 2.06
N ASN A 21 8.80 11.60 1.57
CA ASN A 21 7.70 11.70 0.60
C ASN A 21 6.31 11.82 1.28
N ASP A 22 6.23 12.10 2.58
CA ASP A 22 4.97 12.27 3.32
C ASP A 22 4.05 11.02 3.23
N ILE A 23 4.67 9.84 3.10
CA ILE A 23 3.99 8.54 3.11
C ILE A 23 3.75 8.07 4.55
N ILE A 24 4.75 8.28 5.39
CA ILE A 24 4.69 8.04 6.82
C ILE A 24 4.69 9.42 7.49
N VAL A 25 3.65 9.74 8.25
CA VAL A 25 3.58 11.01 8.97
C VAL A 25 4.14 10.82 10.37
N VAL A 26 4.90 11.81 10.83
CA VAL A 26 5.25 11.92 12.24
C VAL A 26 4.09 12.60 12.96
N GLU A 27 3.03 11.84 13.24
CA GLU A 27 1.94 12.32 14.09
C GLU A 27 2.32 12.07 15.56
N ASP A 28 1.86 12.94 16.44
CA ASP A 28 2.00 12.73 17.87
C ASP A 28 1.09 11.55 18.25
N PRO A 29 1.63 10.41 18.74
CA PRO A 29 0.82 9.25 19.08
C PRO A 29 -0.23 9.52 20.17
N ASP A 30 -0.10 10.64 20.90
CA ASP A 30 -1.05 11.05 21.92
C ASP A 30 -2.27 11.78 21.33
N ILE A 31 -2.24 12.17 20.04
CA ILE A 31 -3.34 12.78 19.31
C ILE A 31 -4.01 11.72 18.44
N LEU A 32 -5.06 11.10 18.98
CA LEU A 32 -5.88 10.09 18.30
C LEU A 32 -7.16 10.73 17.76
N GLU A 33 -7.47 10.49 16.49
CA GLU A 33 -8.73 10.94 15.85
C GLU A 33 -9.76 9.81 15.70
N GLY A 34 -9.31 8.56 15.76
CA GLY A 34 -10.10 7.36 15.56
C GLY A 34 -10.67 6.78 16.86
N GLU A 35 -11.70 5.95 16.70
CA GLU A 35 -12.32 5.23 17.82
C GLU A 35 -11.54 3.96 18.25
N CYS A 36 -10.57 3.53 17.42
CA CYS A 36 -9.79 2.32 17.62
C CYS A 36 -8.33 2.54 17.21
N VAL A 37 -7.40 1.99 18.00
CA VAL A 37 -5.96 2.05 17.73
C VAL A 37 -5.42 0.64 17.56
N GLN A 38 -4.65 0.42 16.50
CA GLN A 38 -4.02 -0.88 16.25
C GLN A 38 -2.60 -0.71 15.72
N TYR A 39 -1.67 -1.48 16.32
CA TYR A 39 -0.27 -1.52 15.91
C TYR A 39 -0.02 -2.74 15.05
N LEU A 40 0.37 -2.50 13.81
CA LEU A 40 0.69 -3.52 12.82
C LEU A 40 2.19 -3.88 12.91
N PRO A 41 2.52 -5.17 13.16
CA PRO A 41 3.85 -5.66 12.88
C PRO A 41 4.17 -5.43 11.41
N HIS A 42 5.42 -5.14 11.08
CA HIS A 42 5.83 -4.93 9.70
C HIS A 42 7.21 -5.55 9.48
N HIS A 43 7.49 -5.89 8.24
CA HIS A 43 8.76 -6.49 7.85
C HIS A 43 9.14 -6.14 6.41
N ALA A 44 10.42 -6.27 6.11
CA ALA A 44 10.96 -6.12 4.77
C ALA A 44 10.71 -7.40 3.96
N VAL A 45 10.13 -7.25 2.79
CA VAL A 45 10.04 -8.30 1.78
C VAL A 45 10.98 -7.93 0.63
N VAL A 46 11.86 -8.87 0.29
CA VAL A 46 12.92 -8.67 -0.70
C VAL A 46 12.57 -9.46 -1.96
N GLY A 47 12.31 -8.75 -3.07
CA GLY A 47 12.17 -9.38 -4.38
C GLY A 47 13.54 -9.77 -4.94
N ARG A 48 13.96 -11.03 -4.71
CA ARG A 48 15.30 -11.53 -5.11
C ARG A 48 15.45 -11.75 -6.63
N ASP A 49 14.35 -11.78 -7.37
CA ASP A 49 14.31 -12.17 -8.80
C ASP A 49 14.34 -11.00 -9.80
N LYS A 50 14.57 -9.76 -9.34
CA LYS A 50 14.63 -8.57 -10.21
C LYS A 50 16.05 -8.01 -10.27
N GLN A 51 16.47 -7.51 -11.44
CA GLN A 51 17.78 -6.86 -11.65
C GLN A 51 18.03 -5.68 -10.68
N THR A 52 16.97 -5.14 -10.07
CA THR A 52 17.04 -4.24 -8.93
C THR A 52 16.30 -4.88 -7.76
N THR A 53 16.97 -5.07 -6.64
CA THR A 53 16.34 -5.53 -5.39
C THR A 53 15.41 -4.43 -4.88
N LYS A 54 14.12 -4.48 -5.24
CA LYS A 54 13.11 -3.59 -4.64
C LYS A 54 12.68 -4.20 -3.32
N LEU A 55 13.26 -3.72 -2.23
CA LEU A 55 12.75 -3.94 -0.87
C LEU A 55 11.39 -3.25 -0.75
N CYS A 56 10.40 -3.98 -0.23
CA CYS A 56 9.09 -3.44 0.11
C CYS A 56 8.83 -3.64 1.60
N VAL A 57 8.29 -2.61 2.26
CA VAL A 57 7.80 -2.73 3.65
C VAL A 57 6.37 -3.24 3.60
N VAL A 58 6.11 -4.35 4.28
CA VAL A 58 4.78 -4.99 4.34
C VAL A 58 4.31 -5.03 5.78
N SER A 59 3.07 -4.61 6.00
CA SER A 59 2.41 -4.67 7.32
C SER A 59 1.64 -5.98 7.45
N ASP A 60 1.78 -6.68 8.56
CA ASP A 60 0.99 -7.88 8.86
C ASP A 60 -0.32 -7.49 9.56
N ALA A 61 -1.31 -7.13 8.75
CA ALA A 61 -2.67 -6.84 9.23
C ALA A 61 -3.46 -8.10 9.63
N SER A 62 -2.86 -9.30 9.48
CA SER A 62 -3.43 -10.57 9.95
C SER A 62 -2.90 -10.96 11.32
N ALA A 63 -1.91 -10.23 11.86
CA ALA A 63 -1.37 -10.47 13.18
C ALA A 63 -2.46 -10.33 14.25
N LYS A 64 -2.50 -11.32 15.15
CA LYS A 64 -3.45 -11.38 16.28
C LYS A 64 -2.67 -11.24 17.58
N SER A 65 -3.23 -10.46 18.51
CA SER A 65 -2.71 -10.36 19.87
C SER A 65 -3.70 -11.00 20.85
N SER A 66 -4.60 -10.21 21.44
CA SER A 66 -5.65 -10.66 22.37
C SER A 66 -7.06 -10.68 21.75
N GLY A 67 -7.18 -10.34 20.46
CA GLY A 67 -8.45 -10.17 19.75
C GLY A 67 -8.35 -10.42 18.25
N PRO A 68 -9.38 -10.06 17.47
CA PRO A 68 -9.35 -10.20 16.02
C PRO A 68 -8.22 -9.37 15.40
N SER A 69 -7.68 -9.83 14.28
CA SER A 69 -6.74 -9.04 13.48
C SER A 69 -7.48 -7.92 12.76
N LEU A 70 -6.74 -6.92 12.26
CA LEU A 70 -7.33 -5.85 11.45
C LEU A 70 -8.07 -6.44 10.24
N ASN A 71 -7.47 -7.45 9.59
CA ASN A 71 -8.05 -8.13 8.45
C ASN A 71 -9.32 -8.92 8.78
N ASP A 72 -9.51 -9.39 10.01
CA ASP A 72 -10.77 -10.03 10.43
C ASP A 72 -11.90 -9.00 10.58
N CYS A 73 -11.56 -7.75 10.88
CA CYS A 73 -12.51 -6.65 11.10
C CYS A 73 -12.86 -5.89 9.81
N LEU A 74 -11.98 -5.91 8.82
CA LEU A 74 -12.15 -5.17 7.56
C LEU A 74 -13.01 -5.94 6.54
N ARG A 75 -13.83 -5.19 5.82
CA ARG A 75 -14.48 -5.69 4.61
C ARG A 75 -13.49 -5.67 3.46
N VAL A 76 -13.15 -6.85 2.94
CA VAL A 76 -12.23 -7.03 1.79
C VAL A 76 -12.69 -6.26 0.54
N GLY A 77 -13.99 -6.05 0.38
CA GLY A 77 -14.58 -5.48 -0.83
C GLY A 77 -14.73 -6.49 -1.95
N SER A 78 -15.34 -6.07 -3.07
CA SER A 78 -15.56 -6.94 -4.23
C SER A 78 -14.24 -7.21 -4.96
N LYS A 79 -13.95 -8.47 -5.26
CA LYS A 79 -12.77 -8.83 -6.06
C LYS A 79 -12.93 -8.31 -7.49
N PHE A 80 -12.05 -7.40 -7.90
CA PHE A 80 -11.92 -6.97 -9.29
C PHE A 80 -11.08 -7.97 -10.09
N ASN A 81 -11.57 -9.21 -10.19
CA ASN A 81 -10.92 -10.24 -11.00
C ASN A 81 -11.42 -10.12 -12.44
N GLN A 82 -10.82 -9.21 -13.20
CA GLN A 82 -10.97 -9.25 -14.65
C GLN A 82 -10.35 -10.55 -15.16
N ARG A 83 -11.04 -11.25 -16.07
CA ARG A 83 -10.48 -12.45 -16.68
C ARG A 83 -9.30 -12.01 -17.56
N ILE A 84 -8.08 -12.42 -17.20
CA ILE A 84 -6.85 -12.07 -17.95
C ILE A 84 -7.02 -12.38 -19.45
N LEU A 85 -7.67 -13.50 -19.78
CA LEU A 85 -7.97 -13.84 -21.18
C LEU A 85 -8.81 -12.77 -21.90
N GLU A 86 -9.82 -12.23 -21.23
CA GLU A 86 -10.68 -11.19 -21.79
C GLU A 86 -9.92 -9.88 -22.02
N ILE A 87 -9.05 -9.51 -21.08
CA ILE A 87 -8.12 -8.39 -21.21
C ILE A 87 -7.24 -8.59 -22.45
N LEU A 88 -6.63 -9.76 -22.60
CA LEU A 88 -5.73 -10.06 -23.72
C LEU A 88 -6.44 -10.06 -25.08
N ILE A 89 -7.67 -10.58 -25.15
CA ILE A 89 -8.47 -10.56 -26.38
C ILE A 89 -8.76 -9.12 -26.80
N ARG A 90 -9.25 -8.27 -25.89
CA ARG A 90 -9.52 -6.85 -26.19
C ARG A 90 -8.26 -6.10 -26.61
N PHE A 91 -7.14 -6.36 -25.95
CA PHE A 91 -5.85 -5.78 -26.31
C PHE A 91 -5.45 -6.12 -27.74
N ARG A 92 -5.73 -7.36 -28.20
CA ARG A 92 -5.46 -7.81 -29.58
C ARG A 92 -6.45 -7.28 -30.62
N CYS A 93 -7.65 -6.85 -30.22
CA CYS A 93 -8.64 -6.30 -31.14
C CYS A 93 -8.34 -4.86 -31.61
N HIS A 94 -7.39 -4.16 -30.98
CA HIS A 94 -7.06 -2.77 -31.30
C HIS A 94 -5.69 -2.69 -31.97
N ASN A 95 -5.57 -1.88 -33.03
CA ASN A 95 -4.31 -1.69 -33.77
C ASN A 95 -3.23 -1.01 -32.93
N ASN A 96 -3.63 -0.20 -31.95
CA ASN A 96 -2.73 0.51 -31.05
C ASN A 96 -3.22 0.31 -29.61
N SER A 97 -2.30 -0.06 -28.72
CA SER A 97 -2.58 -0.25 -27.31
C SER A 97 -1.46 0.32 -26.46
N PHE A 98 -1.82 0.93 -25.33
CA PHE A 98 -0.87 1.48 -24.36
C PHE A 98 -0.83 0.62 -23.11
N ILE A 99 0.37 0.44 -22.56
CA ILE A 99 0.61 -0.24 -21.29
C ILE A 99 1.39 0.73 -20.42
N ALA A 100 0.94 0.90 -19.18
CA ALA A 100 1.65 1.67 -18.17
C ALA A 100 1.63 0.89 -16.85
N ASP A 101 2.75 0.94 -16.13
CA ASP A 101 2.84 0.46 -14.76
C ASP A 101 2.71 1.65 -13.80
N VAL A 102 1.89 1.52 -12.77
CA VAL A 102 1.76 2.54 -11.73
C VAL A 102 2.69 2.14 -10.59
N GLU A 103 3.89 2.72 -10.61
CA GLU A 103 4.85 2.50 -9.54
C GLU A 103 4.25 2.92 -8.18
N LYS A 104 4.38 2.04 -7.18
CA LYS A 104 3.91 2.27 -5.80
C LYS A 104 2.41 2.65 -5.71
N ALA A 105 1.57 2.08 -6.57
CA ALA A 105 0.15 2.42 -6.69
C ALA A 105 -0.64 2.53 -5.37
N PHE A 106 -0.41 1.64 -4.39
CA PHE A 106 -1.09 1.72 -3.09
C PHE A 106 -0.75 3.00 -2.31
N LEU A 107 0.48 3.49 -2.43
CA LEU A 107 0.94 4.72 -1.78
C LEU A 107 0.39 5.99 -2.44
N MET A 108 -0.42 5.86 -3.50
CA MET A 108 -1.14 6.97 -4.14
C MET A 108 -2.58 7.11 -3.61
N VAL A 109 -3.08 6.14 -2.83
CA VAL A 109 -4.44 6.15 -2.28
C VAL A 109 -4.38 6.49 -0.80
N GLN A 110 -4.84 7.69 -0.45
CA GLN A 110 -4.80 8.18 0.92
C GLN A 110 -5.91 7.56 1.78
N VAL A 111 -5.58 7.22 3.02
CA VAL A 111 -6.52 6.79 4.05
C VAL A 111 -7.08 8.01 4.77
N HIS A 112 -8.39 8.00 4.99
CA HIS A 112 -9.09 9.06 5.72
C HIS A 112 -8.51 9.19 7.13
N VAL A 113 -8.39 10.42 7.66
CA VAL A 113 -7.66 10.68 8.92
C VAL A 113 -8.19 9.82 10.08
N ARG A 114 -9.52 9.72 10.21
CA ARG A 114 -10.20 8.89 11.23
C ARG A 114 -9.87 7.39 11.19
N ASP A 115 -9.37 6.88 10.06
CA ASP A 115 -9.07 5.45 9.87
C ASP A 115 -7.56 5.16 9.94
N ARG A 116 -6.71 6.16 10.21
CA ARG A 116 -5.25 5.99 10.25
C ARG A 116 -4.76 5.32 11.54
N ASP A 117 -5.50 5.49 12.63
CA ASP A 117 -5.12 5.00 13.96
C ASP A 117 -5.06 3.46 14.04
N VAL A 118 -5.75 2.76 13.13
CA VAL A 118 -5.68 1.29 12.99
C VAL A 118 -4.52 0.82 12.11
N LEU A 119 -3.74 1.74 11.55
CA LEU A 119 -2.59 1.51 10.69
C LEU A 119 -1.29 2.02 11.34
N HIS A 120 -1.22 2.05 12.67
CA HIS A 120 0.01 2.41 13.38
C HIS A 120 1.07 1.31 13.24
N PHE A 121 2.34 1.68 13.29
CA PHE A 121 3.44 0.73 13.45
C PHE A 121 4.57 1.34 14.30
N LEU A 122 5.38 0.46 14.90
CA LEU A 122 6.49 0.84 15.78
C LEU A 122 7.80 0.82 15.02
N LEU A 123 8.48 1.96 14.88
CA LEU A 123 9.76 2.05 14.19
C LEU A 123 10.87 2.44 15.16
N VAL A 124 12.02 1.78 15.02
CA VAL A 124 13.25 2.21 15.66
C VAL A 124 13.82 3.38 14.84
N ALA A 125 13.79 4.60 15.38
CA ALA A 125 14.12 5.82 14.65
C ALA A 125 15.59 5.86 14.19
N ASN A 126 16.49 5.27 14.97
CA ASN A 126 17.87 5.03 14.57
C ASN A 126 18.29 3.63 15.04
N PRO A 127 18.33 2.63 14.15
CA PRO A 127 18.66 1.26 14.54
C PRO A 127 20.15 1.06 14.89
N PHE A 128 21.00 2.07 14.66
CA PHE A 128 22.43 2.07 14.95
C PHE A 128 22.81 2.82 16.23
N GLN A 129 21.84 3.40 16.94
CA GLN A 129 22.05 4.13 18.19
C GLN A 129 21.74 3.26 19.41
N ASP A 130 22.47 3.49 20.50
CA ASP A 130 22.19 2.94 21.83
C ASP A 130 22.08 4.10 22.84
N PRO A 131 20.98 4.25 23.60
CA PRO A 131 19.78 3.41 23.59
C PRO A 131 18.93 3.59 22.33
N LEU A 132 18.19 2.54 21.99
CA LEU A 132 17.24 2.55 20.87
C LEU A 132 16.07 3.48 21.20
N SER A 133 15.76 4.38 20.28
CA SER A 133 14.54 5.19 20.34
C SER A 133 13.47 4.55 19.47
N ILE A 134 12.38 4.10 20.09
CA ILE A 134 11.20 3.59 19.39
C ILE A 134 10.19 4.74 19.26
N LYS A 135 9.64 4.89 18.07
CA LYS A 135 8.59 5.87 17.75
C LYS A 135 7.41 5.16 17.10
N VAL A 136 6.23 5.71 17.31
CA VAL A 136 4.99 5.28 16.65
C VAL A 136 4.81 6.12 15.40
N PHE A 137 4.38 5.49 14.31
CA PHE A 137 4.02 6.19 13.09
C PHE A 137 2.71 5.63 12.50
N PRO A 138 1.75 6.49 12.11
CA PRO A 138 0.63 6.10 11.27
C PRO A 138 1.02 6.00 9.80
N PHE A 139 0.42 5.03 9.10
CA PHE A 139 0.37 5.07 7.64
C PHE A 139 -0.73 6.02 7.16
N LYS A 140 -0.36 6.97 6.29
CA LYS A 140 -1.30 7.89 5.64
C LYS A 140 -1.97 7.30 4.41
N TRP A 141 -1.39 6.25 3.84
CA TRP A 141 -1.79 5.66 2.56
C TRP A 141 -2.13 4.19 2.72
N VAL A 142 -2.86 3.66 1.74
CA VAL A 142 -3.16 2.24 1.66
C VAL A 142 -1.83 1.46 1.60
N THR A 143 -1.69 0.42 2.44
CA THR A 143 -0.45 -0.36 2.55
C THR A 143 -0.60 -1.79 2.09
N PHE A 144 0.53 -2.43 1.82
CA PHE A 144 0.59 -3.87 1.57
C PHE A 144 0.29 -4.66 2.85
N GLY A 145 -0.49 -5.73 2.68
CA GLY A 145 -0.84 -6.68 3.74
C GLY A 145 -2.21 -6.47 4.38
N VAL A 146 -2.86 -5.34 4.10
CA VAL A 146 -4.27 -5.10 4.44
C VAL A 146 -5.18 -5.67 3.35
N THR A 147 -6.20 -6.44 3.74
CA THR A 147 -7.08 -7.18 2.82
C THR A 147 -7.96 -6.29 1.96
N ALA A 148 -8.34 -5.11 2.46
CA ALA A 148 -9.13 -4.12 1.71
C ALA A 148 -8.31 -3.35 0.66
N SER A 149 -6.97 -3.33 0.78
CA SER A 149 -6.09 -2.51 -0.09
C SER A 149 -6.30 -2.75 -1.59
N PRO A 150 -6.37 -3.99 -2.09
CA PRO A 150 -6.59 -4.23 -3.52
C PRO A 150 -7.93 -3.71 -4.02
N PHE A 151 -8.99 -3.77 -3.20
CA PHE A 151 -10.28 -3.21 -3.57
C PHE A 151 -10.20 -1.69 -3.64
N LEU A 152 -9.64 -1.04 -2.61
CA LEU A 152 -9.51 0.42 -2.55
C LEU A 152 -8.74 0.98 -3.75
N LEU A 153 -7.61 0.36 -4.11
CA LEU A 153 -6.84 0.76 -5.29
C LEU A 153 -7.64 0.60 -6.59
N ASN A 154 -8.24 -0.57 -6.80
CA ASN A 154 -8.99 -0.83 -8.03
C ASN A 154 -10.23 0.06 -8.15
N ALA A 155 -10.95 0.31 -7.05
CA ALA A 155 -12.09 1.21 -7.02
C ALA A 155 -11.68 2.64 -7.38
N THR A 156 -10.55 3.12 -6.82
CA THR A 156 -9.99 4.44 -7.12
C THR A 156 -9.58 4.56 -8.58
N LEU A 157 -8.85 3.58 -9.11
CA LEU A 157 -8.47 3.55 -10.52
C LEU A 157 -9.71 3.59 -11.43
N ARG A 158 -10.71 2.77 -11.14
CA ARG A 158 -11.97 2.75 -11.89
C ARG A 158 -12.70 4.08 -11.86
N TYR A 159 -12.80 4.70 -10.69
CA TYR A 159 -13.43 6.02 -10.53
C TYR A 159 -12.77 7.06 -11.44
N HIS A 160 -11.44 7.16 -11.42
CA HIS A 160 -10.71 8.08 -12.29
C HIS A 160 -10.90 7.75 -13.77
N ILE A 161 -10.74 6.48 -14.16
CA ILE A 161 -10.93 6.03 -15.55
C ILE A 161 -12.32 6.36 -16.08
N GLU A 162 -13.37 6.12 -15.28
CA GLU A 162 -14.74 6.35 -15.69
C GLU A 162 -15.04 7.84 -15.83
N GLY A 163 -14.44 8.70 -15.00
CA GLY A 163 -14.53 10.16 -15.11
C GLY A 163 -13.88 10.75 -16.37
N PHE A 164 -12.80 10.15 -16.88
CA PHE A 164 -12.12 10.64 -18.09
C PHE A 164 -12.82 10.30 -19.42
N LYS A 165 -13.92 9.53 -19.41
CA LYS A 165 -14.62 9.13 -20.64
C LYS A 165 -15.43 10.24 -21.28
N GLU A 166 -15.74 11.29 -20.54
CA GLU A 166 -16.56 12.41 -21.04
C GLU A 166 -15.73 13.40 -21.88
N ASP A 167 -14.42 13.48 -21.66
CA ASP A 167 -13.51 14.35 -22.41
C ASP A 167 -12.90 13.65 -23.65
N ASN A 168 -13.72 13.44 -24.68
CA ASN A 168 -13.39 13.21 -26.11
C ASN A 168 -12.36 12.11 -26.52
N CYS A 169 -11.66 11.43 -25.62
CA CYS A 169 -10.71 10.39 -25.96
C CYS A 169 -11.39 9.01 -25.85
N ARG A 170 -12.12 8.62 -26.91
CA ARG A 170 -12.64 7.25 -27.13
C ARG A 170 -11.57 6.13 -27.09
N GLN A 171 -10.29 6.47 -26.89
CA GLN A 171 -9.15 5.56 -26.93
C GLN A 171 -8.66 5.12 -25.54
N VAL A 172 -9.09 5.76 -24.44
CA VAL A 172 -8.78 5.27 -23.09
C VAL A 172 -9.83 4.25 -22.67
N ILE A 173 -9.84 3.10 -23.36
CA ILE A 173 -10.48 1.90 -22.82
C ILE A 173 -9.46 1.32 -21.85
N ALA A 174 -9.46 1.82 -20.61
CA ALA A 174 -8.87 1.03 -19.57
C ALA A 174 -9.65 -0.29 -19.54
N LEU A 175 -8.91 -1.40 -19.48
CA LEU A 175 -9.42 -2.76 -19.65
C LEU A 175 -10.53 -3.14 -18.66
N HIS A 176 -10.84 -2.28 -17.69
CA HIS A 176 -11.81 -2.33 -16.59
C HIS A 176 -13.30 -2.39 -16.95
N LEU A 177 -13.70 -2.26 -18.22
CA LEU A 177 -15.11 -2.29 -18.59
C LEU A 177 -15.59 -3.71 -18.89
N CYS A 178 -15.90 -4.47 -17.85
CA CYS A 178 -16.89 -5.54 -17.95
C CYS A 178 -18.12 -5.07 -17.16
N ARG A 179 -19.24 -4.88 -17.87
CA ARG A 179 -20.58 -4.97 -17.27
C ARG A 179 -20.95 -6.44 -17.20
#